data_AF-A0A6P3Y9I8-F1
#
_entry.id   AF-A0A6P3Y9I8-F1
#
_cell.length_a   1.000
_cell.length_b   1.000
_cell.length_c   1.000
_cell.angle_alpha   90.00
_cell.angle_beta   90.00
_cell.angle_gamma   90.00
#
_symmetry.space_group_name_H-M   'P 1'
#
loop_
_entity.id
_entity.type
_entity.pdbx_description
1 polymer ?
#
loop_
_entity_poly.entity_id
_entity_poly.type
_entity_poly.pdbx_seq_one_letter_code
_entity_poly.pdbx_strand_id
1 'polypeptide(L)'
;MLAWCDGEPWIKSTEAYRDMQIARSKHIRISTKVSLLDNKQYQAASKFEQPWCPEYETLMKDFALTCPSEKPGQRPYKISDYISLKPKGLNNAMMAVAQAHFIMLPVLYPQKIGMHFVTDEDLDAFCHMWKCYGYFLGIEDEYNFCNGNLKEIKQRLRDLSQHWTIQNFKEIQPEYVHVTKCMIEALNYYIYIPYKSFTLFLTETLNLNMPNLYASLSYAEWIAYIAFRFLLHHALKFSSVRSFVNKLMCKMLEAALNIDSKKLAELHEKSKRQLSDFDINL
;
A
#
# COMPACT_ATOMS: atom_id res chain seq x y z
N MET A 1 4.85 13.66 -10.22
CA MET A 1 4.17 12.42 -9.75
C MET A 1 3.61 12.50 -8.32
N LEU A 2 3.71 13.64 -7.63
CA LEU A 2 2.97 13.89 -6.37
C LEU A 2 2.06 15.12 -6.47
N ALA A 3 2.00 15.77 -7.63
CA ALA A 3 1.19 16.96 -7.84
C ALA A 3 -0.31 16.68 -7.68
N TRP A 4 -0.73 15.41 -7.72
CA TRP A 4 -2.11 15.01 -7.45
C TRP A 4 -2.54 15.16 -5.99
N CYS A 5 -1.60 15.18 -5.02
CA CYS A 5 -1.94 15.34 -3.61
C CYS A 5 -2.32 16.78 -3.26
N ASP A 6 -1.57 17.75 -3.79
CA ASP A 6 -1.67 19.17 -3.42
C ASP A 6 -2.17 20.06 -4.58
N GLY A 7 -2.56 19.45 -5.70
CA GLY A 7 -3.03 20.13 -6.90
C GLY A 7 -4.45 19.75 -7.29
N GLU A 8 -4.91 20.27 -8.43
CA GLU A 8 -6.30 20.08 -8.90
C GLU A 8 -6.33 19.16 -10.13
N PRO A 9 -6.42 17.82 -9.96
CA PRO A 9 -6.37 16.87 -11.05
C PRO A 9 -7.60 16.90 -11.97
N TRP A 10 -8.63 17.67 -11.64
CA TRP A 10 -9.80 17.92 -12.48
C TRP A 10 -9.63 19.10 -13.45
N ILE A 11 -8.58 19.92 -13.30
CA ILE A 11 -8.32 21.06 -14.19
C ILE A 11 -7.25 20.69 -15.22
N LYS A 12 -7.61 20.65 -16.51
CA LYS A 12 -6.75 20.15 -17.60
C LYS A 12 -5.38 20.82 -17.72
N SER A 13 -5.25 22.08 -17.30
CA SER A 13 -4.00 22.85 -17.38
C SER A 13 -3.02 22.55 -16.25
N THR A 14 -3.41 21.82 -15.20
CA THR A 14 -2.57 21.59 -14.03
C THR A 14 -1.61 20.43 -14.23
N GLU A 15 -0.51 20.45 -13.48
CA GLU A 15 0.41 19.31 -13.40
C GLU A 15 -0.29 18.07 -12.81
N ALA A 16 -1.18 18.26 -11.84
CA ALA A 16 -1.98 17.20 -11.23
C ALA A 16 -2.80 16.41 -12.26
N TYR A 17 -3.47 17.10 -13.19
CA TYR A 17 -4.21 16.46 -14.27
C TYR A 17 -3.28 15.65 -15.18
N ARG A 18 -2.14 16.23 -15.54
CA ARG A 18 -1.14 15.57 -16.40
C ARG A 18 -0.58 14.30 -15.74
N ASP A 19 -0.26 14.36 -14.45
CA ASP A 19 0.20 13.22 -13.66
C ASP A 19 -0.84 12.08 -13.66
N MET A 20 -2.12 12.41 -13.49
CA MET A 20 -3.23 11.42 -13.55
C MET A 20 -3.34 10.77 -14.93
N GLN A 21 -3.21 11.55 -16.02
CA GLN A 21 -3.23 10.99 -17.38
C GLN A 21 -2.03 10.08 -17.66
N ILE A 22 -0.84 10.42 -17.13
CA ILE A 22 0.35 9.56 -17.24
C ILE A 22 0.12 8.25 -16.49
N ALA A 23 -0.41 8.29 -15.26
CA ALA A 23 -0.71 7.09 -14.48
C ALA A 23 -1.73 6.19 -15.19
N ARG A 24 -2.86 6.75 -15.66
CA ARG A 24 -3.85 6.01 -16.46
C ARG A 24 -3.23 5.38 -17.71
N SER A 25 -2.40 6.13 -18.43
CA SER A 25 -1.71 5.62 -19.63
C SER A 25 -0.79 4.45 -19.31
N LYS A 26 -0.08 4.49 -18.17
CA LYS A 26 0.74 3.37 -17.68
C LYS A 26 -0.12 2.16 -17.33
N HIS A 27 -1.24 2.35 -16.62
CA HIS A 27 -2.16 1.25 -16.30
C HIS A 27 -2.68 0.57 -17.58
N ILE A 28 -3.09 1.35 -18.59
CA ILE A 28 -3.54 0.81 -19.88
C ILE A 28 -2.42 0.01 -20.55
N ARG A 29 -1.20 0.57 -20.65
CA ARG A 29 -0.06 -0.12 -21.28
C ARG A 29 0.29 -1.43 -20.57
N ILE A 30 0.34 -1.42 -19.24
CA ILE A 30 0.60 -2.63 -18.44
C ILE A 30 -0.52 -3.65 -18.66
N SER A 31 -1.79 -3.21 -18.62
CA SER A 31 -2.94 -4.09 -18.83
C SER A 31 -2.90 -4.73 -20.21
N THR A 32 -2.62 -3.95 -21.26
CA THR A 32 -2.45 -4.46 -22.64
C THR A 32 -1.30 -5.46 -22.71
N LYS A 33 -0.11 -5.14 -22.19
CA LYS A 33 1.03 -6.07 -22.19
C LYS A 33 0.69 -7.39 -21.48
N VAL A 34 0.12 -7.33 -20.29
CA VAL A 34 -0.25 -8.52 -19.51
C VAL A 34 -1.35 -9.33 -20.20
N SER A 35 -2.28 -8.69 -20.90
CA SER A 35 -3.35 -9.39 -21.64
C SER A 35 -2.82 -10.26 -22.79
N LEU A 36 -1.64 -9.93 -23.32
CA LEU A 36 -0.98 -10.67 -24.40
C LEU A 36 -0.20 -11.90 -23.89
N LEU A 37 0.07 -11.98 -22.59
CA LEU A 37 0.82 -13.10 -21.99
C LEU A 37 -0.12 -14.26 -21.66
N ASP A 38 0.35 -15.50 -21.86
CA ASP A 38 -0.28 -16.66 -21.26
C ASP A 38 -0.01 -16.74 -19.73
N ASN A 39 -0.72 -17.63 -19.03
CA ASN A 39 -0.60 -17.72 -17.56
C ASN A 39 0.81 -18.15 -17.11
N LYS A 40 1.50 -18.99 -17.87
CA LYS A 40 2.87 -19.44 -17.55
C LYS A 40 3.86 -18.32 -17.77
N GLN A 41 3.74 -17.59 -18.89
CA GLN A 41 4.56 -16.42 -19.20
C GLN A 41 4.39 -15.33 -18.15
N TYR A 42 3.15 -15.01 -17.79
CA TYR A 42 2.86 -14.03 -16.75
C TYR A 42 3.44 -14.44 -15.40
N GLN A 43 3.28 -15.71 -15.01
CA GLN A 43 3.84 -16.22 -13.76
C GLN A 43 5.37 -16.13 -13.78
N ALA A 44 6.03 -16.59 -14.85
CA ALA A 44 7.48 -16.52 -14.98
C ALA A 44 8.00 -15.08 -14.88
N ALA A 45 7.33 -14.12 -15.54
CA ALA A 45 7.72 -12.71 -15.50
C ALA A 45 7.40 -12.01 -14.17
N SER A 46 6.56 -12.60 -13.32
CA SER A 46 6.19 -12.07 -12.01
C SER A 46 7.04 -12.64 -10.86
N LYS A 47 8.03 -13.49 -11.17
CA LYS A 47 8.94 -14.10 -10.19
C LYS A 47 10.25 -13.31 -10.09
N PHE A 48 10.72 -13.10 -8.86
CA PHE A 48 12.08 -12.63 -8.60
C PHE A 48 13.00 -13.84 -8.45
N GLU A 49 14.17 -13.83 -9.08
CA GLU A 49 15.15 -14.92 -8.97
C GLU A 49 15.66 -15.07 -7.53
N GLN A 50 15.90 -13.95 -6.85
CA GLN A 50 16.38 -13.90 -5.47
C GLN A 50 15.59 -12.85 -4.66
N PRO A 51 14.36 -13.16 -4.19
CA PRO A 51 13.56 -12.21 -3.43
C PRO A 51 14.24 -11.88 -2.09
N TRP A 52 14.46 -10.58 -1.84
CA TRP A 52 14.88 -10.07 -0.54
C TRP A 52 13.76 -10.15 0.50
N CYS A 53 13.63 -11.31 1.15
CA CYS A 53 12.53 -11.58 2.09
C CYS A 53 12.96 -12.34 3.38
N PRO A 54 13.95 -11.85 4.14
CA PRO A 54 14.43 -12.57 5.33
C PRO A 54 13.35 -12.73 6.42
N GLU A 55 12.32 -11.88 6.43
CA GLU A 55 11.19 -11.98 7.37
C GLU A 55 10.10 -12.97 6.94
N TYR A 56 10.20 -13.58 5.76
CA TYR A 56 9.11 -14.40 5.17
C TYR A 56 8.62 -15.52 6.09
N GLU A 57 9.53 -16.33 6.63
CA GLU A 57 9.15 -17.46 7.50
C GLU A 57 8.49 -16.99 8.80
N THR A 58 9.00 -15.91 9.39
CA THR A 58 8.45 -15.33 10.62
C THR A 58 7.05 -14.79 10.39
N LEU A 59 6.83 -14.08 9.28
CA LEU A 59 5.52 -13.56 8.89
C LEU A 59 4.53 -14.69 8.60
N MET A 60 4.95 -15.74 7.88
CA MET A 60 4.11 -16.91 7.62
C MET A 60 3.66 -17.61 8.90
N LYS A 61 4.57 -17.77 9.88
CA LYS A 61 4.25 -18.34 11.19
C LYS A 61 3.19 -17.50 11.92
N ASP A 62 3.37 -16.19 11.99
CA ASP A 62 2.40 -15.32 12.65
C ASP A 62 1.06 -15.28 11.92
N PHE A 63 1.04 -15.19 10.58
CA PHE A 63 -0.20 -15.19 9.81
C PHE A 63 -0.97 -16.50 9.94
N ALA A 64 -0.28 -17.64 10.01
CA ALA A 64 -0.91 -18.93 10.28
C ALA A 64 -1.57 -18.99 11.67
N LEU A 65 -1.00 -18.30 12.67
CA LEU A 65 -1.51 -18.27 14.04
C LEU A 65 -2.66 -17.25 14.23
N THR A 66 -2.56 -16.09 13.58
CA THR A 66 -3.38 -14.92 13.89
C THR A 66 -4.56 -14.72 12.94
N CYS A 67 -4.44 -15.18 11.69
CA CYS A 67 -5.53 -15.02 10.72
C CYS A 67 -6.65 -16.04 11.02
N PRO A 68 -7.92 -15.59 11.18
CA PRO A 68 -9.02 -16.47 11.57
C PRO A 68 -9.28 -17.52 10.49
N SER A 69 -9.72 -18.72 10.87
CA SER A 69 -10.05 -19.81 9.94
C SER A 69 -10.96 -19.34 8.80
N GLU A 70 -10.67 -19.82 7.59
CA GLU A 70 -11.43 -19.43 6.40
C GLU A 70 -12.87 -19.95 6.51
N LYS A 71 -13.82 -19.07 6.21
CA LYS A 71 -15.25 -19.40 6.13
C LYS A 71 -15.68 -19.53 4.66
N PRO A 72 -16.74 -20.32 4.37
CA PRO A 72 -17.31 -20.38 3.02
C PRO A 72 -17.61 -18.98 2.47
N GLY A 73 -17.24 -18.73 1.20
CA GLY A 73 -17.44 -17.45 0.53
C GLY A 73 -16.34 -16.39 0.76
N GLN A 74 -15.34 -16.68 1.60
CA GLN A 74 -14.12 -15.85 1.67
C GLN A 74 -13.20 -16.14 0.49
N ARG A 75 -12.36 -15.15 0.12
CA ARG A 75 -11.43 -15.22 -1.03
C ARG A 75 -12.10 -15.71 -2.33
N PRO A 76 -13.12 -14.99 -2.85
CA PRO A 76 -13.91 -15.45 -3.99
C PRO A 76 -13.08 -15.70 -5.26
N TYR A 77 -11.92 -15.05 -5.42
CA TYR A 77 -10.99 -15.32 -6.52
C TYR A 77 -10.38 -16.74 -6.48
N LYS A 78 -10.37 -17.43 -5.34
CA LYS A 78 -9.97 -18.84 -5.31
C LYS A 78 -10.97 -19.73 -6.04
N ILE A 79 -12.25 -19.33 -6.09
CA ILE A 79 -13.25 -20.00 -6.92
C ILE A 79 -12.88 -19.86 -8.40
N SER A 80 -12.34 -18.70 -8.80
CA SER A 80 -11.88 -18.52 -10.17
C SER A 80 -10.61 -19.31 -10.49
N ASP A 81 -9.77 -19.63 -9.49
CA ASP A 81 -8.67 -20.60 -9.64
C ASP A 81 -9.21 -22.01 -9.94
N TYR A 82 -10.30 -22.46 -9.29
CA TYR A 82 -10.96 -23.73 -9.60
C TYR A 82 -11.55 -23.76 -11.02
N ILE A 83 -12.03 -22.62 -11.53
CA ILE A 83 -12.66 -22.52 -12.86
C ILE A 83 -11.65 -22.06 -13.94
N SER A 84 -10.35 -21.97 -13.62
CA SER A 84 -9.27 -21.51 -14.51
C SER A 84 -9.47 -20.10 -15.12
N LEU A 85 -10.39 -19.32 -14.57
CA LEU A 85 -10.62 -17.91 -14.91
C LEU A 85 -9.66 -17.06 -14.09
N LYS A 86 -8.41 -16.94 -14.52
CA LYS A 86 -7.49 -15.94 -13.96
C LYS A 86 -7.69 -14.63 -14.73
N PRO A 87 -8.37 -13.62 -14.15
CA PRO A 87 -8.41 -12.32 -14.79
C PRO A 87 -6.98 -11.84 -15.04
N LYS A 88 -6.67 -11.52 -16.30
CA LYS A 88 -5.37 -10.98 -16.72
C LYS A 88 -5.48 -9.46 -16.84
N GLY A 89 -4.37 -8.78 -16.53
CA GLY A 89 -4.28 -7.33 -16.65
C GLY A 89 -4.99 -6.57 -15.53
N LEU A 90 -4.85 -5.26 -15.55
CA LEU A 90 -5.47 -4.36 -14.57
C LEU A 90 -6.93 -4.14 -14.97
N ASN A 91 -7.84 -4.95 -14.42
CA ASN A 91 -9.28 -4.76 -14.58
C ASN A 91 -9.88 -3.88 -13.46
N ASN A 92 -11.16 -3.50 -13.60
CA ASN A 92 -11.85 -2.67 -12.61
C ASN A 92 -11.80 -3.25 -11.18
N ALA A 93 -11.92 -4.58 -11.02
CA ALA A 93 -11.86 -5.21 -9.70
C ALA A 93 -10.49 -5.02 -9.03
N MET A 94 -9.39 -5.23 -9.76
CA MET A 94 -8.04 -5.00 -9.24
C MET A 94 -7.80 -3.53 -8.92
N MET A 95 -8.24 -2.63 -9.79
CA MET A 95 -8.11 -1.18 -9.57
C MET A 95 -8.92 -0.71 -8.36
N ALA A 96 -10.15 -1.21 -8.19
CA ALA A 96 -11.02 -0.89 -7.05
C ALA A 96 -10.45 -1.44 -5.74
N VAL A 97 -9.90 -2.65 -5.74
CA VAL A 97 -9.21 -3.21 -4.56
C VAL A 97 -7.98 -2.38 -4.20
N ALA A 98 -7.16 -1.99 -5.18
CA ALA A 98 -6.01 -1.11 -4.94
C ALA A 98 -6.44 0.24 -4.36
N GLN A 99 -7.49 0.87 -4.91
CA GLN A 99 -8.09 2.10 -4.37
C GLN A 99 -8.55 1.90 -2.91
N ALA A 100 -9.19 0.77 -2.62
CA ALA A 100 -9.64 0.45 -1.27
C ALA A 100 -8.48 0.37 -0.27
N HIS A 101 -7.34 -0.24 -0.65
CA HIS A 101 -6.16 -0.34 0.21
C HIS A 101 -5.53 1.03 0.54
N PHE A 102 -5.64 2.04 -0.33
CA PHE A 102 -5.21 3.40 -0.02
C PHE A 102 -6.07 4.08 1.05
N ILE A 103 -7.37 3.80 1.10
CA ILE A 103 -8.30 4.47 2.01
C ILE A 103 -8.64 3.65 3.27
N MET A 104 -8.29 2.37 3.31
CA MET A 104 -8.74 1.44 4.34
C MET A 104 -8.38 1.90 5.76
N LEU A 105 -7.11 2.24 6.01
CA LEU A 105 -6.68 2.66 7.34
C LEU A 105 -7.21 4.05 7.72
N PRO A 106 -7.16 5.08 6.86
CA PRO A 106 -7.79 6.37 7.14
C PRO A 106 -9.27 6.28 7.50
N VAL A 107 -10.04 5.44 6.80
CA VAL A 107 -11.49 5.39 6.96
C VAL A 107 -11.93 4.47 8.12
N LEU A 108 -11.24 3.34 8.33
CA LEU A 108 -11.60 2.40 9.40
C LEU A 108 -10.92 2.71 10.73
N TYR A 109 -9.69 3.20 10.70
CA TYR A 109 -8.84 3.35 11.88
C TYR A 109 -8.08 4.70 11.92
N PRO A 110 -8.75 5.85 11.69
CA PRO A 110 -8.07 7.15 11.55
C PRO A 110 -7.16 7.47 12.75
N GLN A 111 -7.65 7.24 13.97
CA GLN A 111 -6.90 7.53 15.19
C GLN A 111 -5.66 6.65 15.38
N LYS A 112 -5.68 5.40 14.88
CA LYS A 112 -4.52 4.50 14.97
C LYS A 112 -3.38 4.97 14.07
N ILE A 113 -3.69 5.68 12.99
CA ILE A 113 -2.70 6.21 12.05
C ILE A 113 -2.42 7.70 12.22
N GLY A 114 -2.83 8.31 13.35
CA GLY A 114 -2.52 9.71 13.66
C GLY A 114 -3.51 10.74 13.14
N MET A 115 -4.60 10.32 12.50
CA MET A 115 -5.69 11.19 12.07
C MET A 115 -6.66 11.42 13.24
N HIS A 116 -6.27 12.29 14.17
CA HIS A 116 -7.07 12.65 15.33
C HIS A 116 -8.06 13.77 15.01
N PHE A 117 -9.26 13.69 15.62
CA PHE A 117 -10.34 14.68 15.50
C PHE A 117 -10.98 14.79 14.11
N VAL A 118 -10.75 13.81 13.23
CA VAL A 118 -11.42 13.70 11.93
C VAL A 118 -12.90 13.41 12.13
N THR A 119 -13.75 14.19 11.46
CA THR A 119 -15.21 14.04 11.46
C THR A 119 -15.68 13.08 10.37
N ASP A 120 -16.94 12.66 10.43
CA ASP A 120 -17.53 11.88 9.33
C ASP A 120 -17.65 12.72 8.04
N GLU A 121 -17.82 14.04 8.13
CA GLU A 121 -17.81 14.94 6.97
C GLU A 121 -16.43 14.97 6.30
N ASP A 122 -15.35 15.05 7.09
CA ASP A 122 -13.97 14.98 6.58
C ASP A 122 -13.70 13.64 5.88
N LEU A 123 -14.18 12.53 6.44
CA LEU A 123 -14.04 11.20 5.83
C LEU A 123 -14.86 11.05 4.56
N ASP A 124 -16.08 11.60 4.52
CA ASP A 124 -16.94 11.58 3.34
C ASP A 124 -16.31 12.39 2.20
N ALA A 125 -15.78 13.59 2.50
CA ALA A 125 -15.03 14.41 1.56
C ALA A 125 -13.75 13.71 1.05
N PHE A 126 -13.00 13.06 1.95
CA PHE A 126 -11.83 12.25 1.59
C PHE A 126 -12.21 11.10 0.66
N CYS A 127 -13.29 10.37 0.95
CA CYS A 127 -13.80 9.32 0.08
C CYS A 127 -14.28 9.86 -1.28
N HIS A 128 -14.94 11.02 -1.30
CA HIS A 128 -15.36 11.66 -2.55
C HIS A 128 -14.15 12.03 -3.42
N MET A 129 -13.09 12.58 -2.82
CA MET A 129 -11.83 12.84 -3.52
C MET A 129 -11.25 11.56 -4.13
N TRP A 130 -11.19 10.46 -3.36
CA TRP A 130 -10.72 9.17 -3.88
C TRP A 130 -11.63 8.59 -4.95
N LYS A 131 -12.96 8.81 -4.89
CA LYS A 131 -13.89 8.47 -5.98
C LYS A 131 -13.47 9.15 -7.27
N CYS A 132 -13.23 10.46 -7.23
CA CYS A 132 -12.75 11.23 -8.37
C CYS A 132 -11.42 10.70 -8.91
N TYR A 133 -10.46 10.38 -8.03
CA TYR A 133 -9.18 9.78 -8.45
C TYR A 133 -9.38 8.45 -9.16
N GLY A 134 -10.26 7.59 -8.65
CA GLY A 134 -10.62 6.33 -9.31
C GLY A 134 -11.12 6.55 -10.74
N TYR A 135 -12.04 7.50 -10.93
CA TYR A 135 -12.56 7.86 -12.24
C TYR A 135 -11.45 8.34 -13.20
N PHE A 136 -10.59 9.26 -12.74
CA PHE A 136 -9.48 9.79 -13.55
C PHE A 136 -8.44 8.71 -13.92
N LEU A 137 -8.25 7.72 -13.04
CA LEU A 137 -7.36 6.57 -13.27
C LEU A 137 -8.00 5.48 -14.15
N GLY A 138 -9.29 5.62 -14.50
CA GLY A 138 -10.00 4.73 -15.43
C GLY A 138 -10.85 3.65 -14.78
N ILE A 139 -11.18 3.78 -13.49
CA ILE A 139 -12.17 2.90 -12.84
C ILE A 139 -13.57 3.37 -13.26
N GLU A 140 -14.39 2.46 -13.79
CA GLU A 140 -15.78 2.78 -14.11
C GLU A 140 -16.57 3.04 -12.83
N ASP A 141 -17.52 3.99 -12.89
CA ASP A 141 -18.21 4.50 -11.70
C ASP A 141 -18.95 3.41 -10.90
N GLU A 142 -19.48 2.39 -11.57
CA GLU A 142 -20.16 1.27 -10.92
C GLU A 142 -19.22 0.37 -10.10
N TYR A 143 -17.94 0.28 -10.49
CA TYR A 143 -16.92 -0.49 -9.77
C TYR A 143 -16.07 0.35 -8.82
N ASN A 144 -16.23 1.67 -8.84
CA ASN A 144 -15.46 2.56 -8.00
C ASN A 144 -15.70 2.24 -6.50
N PHE A 145 -14.62 1.95 -5.77
CA PHE A 145 -14.73 1.50 -4.40
C PHE A 145 -15.32 2.59 -3.49
N CYS A 146 -15.14 3.86 -3.85
CA CYS A 146 -15.69 5.00 -3.10
C CYS A 146 -17.09 5.41 -3.56
N ASN A 147 -17.78 4.63 -4.40
CA ASN A 147 -19.15 4.92 -4.81
C ASN A 147 -20.16 4.68 -3.68
N GLY A 148 -21.17 5.53 -3.49
CA GLY A 148 -22.13 5.43 -2.39
C GLY A 148 -21.78 6.34 -1.20
N ASN A 149 -22.46 6.15 -0.06
CA ASN A 149 -22.26 6.96 1.14
C ASN A 149 -21.17 6.38 2.07
N LEU A 150 -20.66 7.20 3.00
CA LEU A 150 -19.61 6.79 3.94
C LEU A 150 -19.92 5.50 4.72
N LYS A 151 -21.19 5.25 5.09
CA LYS A 151 -21.58 4.03 5.82
C LYS A 151 -21.39 2.79 4.96
N GLU A 152 -21.79 2.84 3.69
CA GLU A 152 -21.61 1.77 2.71
C GLU A 152 -20.13 1.53 2.39
N ILE A 153 -19.33 2.61 2.29
CA ILE A 153 -17.88 2.53 2.07
C ILE A 153 -17.21 1.86 3.29
N LYS A 154 -17.50 2.31 4.51
CA LYS A 154 -16.99 1.70 5.76
C LYS A 154 -17.36 0.22 5.85
N GLN A 155 -18.57 -0.16 5.45
CA GLN A 155 -18.97 -1.56 5.47
C GLN A 155 -18.18 -2.39 4.45
N ARG A 156 -18.08 -1.95 3.19
CA ARG A 156 -17.28 -2.65 2.18
C ARG A 156 -15.81 -2.76 2.53
N LEU A 157 -15.22 -1.75 3.16
CA LEU A 157 -13.83 -1.83 3.65
C LEU A 157 -13.67 -2.91 4.74
N ARG A 158 -14.62 -3.03 5.67
CA ARG A 158 -14.61 -4.11 6.67
C ARG A 158 -14.74 -5.46 5.99
N ASP A 159 -15.63 -5.59 5.03
CA ASP A 159 -15.84 -6.84 4.32
C ASP A 159 -14.58 -7.24 3.53
N LEU A 160 -13.99 -6.30 2.79
CA LEU A 160 -12.72 -6.49 2.07
C LEU A 160 -11.58 -6.88 3.02
N SER A 161 -11.50 -6.24 4.19
CA SER A 161 -10.48 -6.55 5.19
C SER A 161 -10.64 -7.99 5.71
N GLN A 162 -11.84 -8.34 6.18
CA GLN A 162 -12.11 -9.61 6.87
C GLN A 162 -12.20 -10.82 5.94
N HIS A 163 -12.84 -10.65 4.77
CA HIS A 163 -13.12 -11.75 3.84
C HIS A 163 -12.08 -11.91 2.74
N TRP A 164 -11.19 -10.92 2.57
CA TRP A 164 -10.20 -10.95 1.50
C TRP A 164 -8.78 -10.67 2.01
N THR A 165 -8.49 -9.47 2.50
CA THR A 165 -7.12 -9.03 2.83
C THR A 165 -6.49 -9.91 3.92
N ILE A 166 -7.15 -10.04 5.08
CA ILE A 166 -6.62 -10.83 6.21
C ILE A 166 -6.49 -12.31 5.83
N GLN A 167 -7.43 -12.85 5.04
CA GLN A 167 -7.37 -14.24 4.61
C GLN A 167 -6.22 -14.49 3.63
N ASN A 168 -5.89 -13.53 2.77
CA ASN A 168 -4.77 -13.64 1.85
C ASN A 168 -3.42 -13.64 2.54
N PHE A 169 -3.31 -13.07 3.75
CA PHE A 169 -2.04 -13.08 4.48
C PHE A 169 -1.53 -14.49 4.83
N LYS A 170 -2.42 -15.50 4.87
CA LYS A 170 -2.03 -16.90 5.08
C LYS A 170 -1.21 -17.49 3.93
N GLU A 171 -1.24 -16.86 2.77
CA GLU A 171 -0.65 -17.36 1.52
C GLU A 171 0.18 -16.28 0.83
N ILE A 172 0.75 -15.36 1.63
CA ILE A 172 1.74 -14.42 1.08
C ILE A 172 2.86 -15.19 0.38
N GLN A 173 3.40 -14.59 -0.66
CA GLN A 173 4.51 -15.14 -1.41
C GLN A 173 5.81 -14.40 -1.04
N PRO A 174 7.00 -14.97 -1.26
CA PRO A 174 8.27 -14.27 -1.05
C PRO A 174 8.33 -12.90 -1.74
N GLU A 175 7.72 -12.78 -2.92
CA GLU A 175 7.66 -11.55 -3.70
C GLU A 175 6.85 -10.44 -3.01
N TYR A 176 5.84 -10.80 -2.20
CA TYR A 176 5.10 -9.83 -1.39
C TYR A 176 6.00 -9.18 -0.34
N VAL A 177 6.79 -9.99 0.37
CA VAL A 177 7.74 -9.50 1.39
C VAL A 177 8.82 -8.67 0.72
N HIS A 178 9.35 -9.12 -0.42
CA HIS A 178 10.32 -8.38 -1.20
C HIS A 178 9.82 -6.98 -1.60
N VAL A 179 8.66 -6.90 -2.26
CA VAL A 179 8.11 -5.61 -2.74
C VAL A 179 7.81 -4.67 -1.57
N THR A 180 7.16 -5.17 -0.52
CA THR A 180 6.83 -4.33 0.65
C THR A 180 8.08 -3.85 1.38
N LYS A 181 9.12 -4.68 1.46
CA LYS A 181 10.41 -4.31 2.05
C LYS A 181 11.12 -3.25 1.22
N CYS A 182 11.21 -3.41 -0.10
CA CYS A 182 11.77 -2.40 -1.00
C CYS A 182 11.06 -1.05 -0.87
N MET A 183 9.72 -1.05 -0.74
CA MET A 183 8.94 0.18 -0.53
C MET A 183 9.32 0.90 0.77
N ILE A 184 9.45 0.17 1.87
CA ILE A 184 9.77 0.75 3.19
C ILE A 184 11.23 1.22 3.23
N GLU A 185 12.15 0.45 2.65
CA GLU A 185 13.57 0.79 2.63
C GLU A 185 13.88 2.01 1.75
N ALA A 186 13.07 2.28 0.72
CA ALA A 186 13.13 3.53 -0.02
C ALA A 186 12.82 4.75 0.88
N LEU A 187 11.92 4.61 1.85
CA LEU A 187 11.62 5.67 2.83
C LEU A 187 12.78 5.87 3.83
N ASN A 188 13.57 4.83 4.09
CA ASN A 188 14.75 4.86 4.96
C ASN A 188 15.87 5.76 4.48
N TYR A 189 15.81 6.28 3.25
CA TYR A 189 16.70 7.33 2.79
C TYR A 189 16.42 8.70 3.43
N TYR A 190 15.25 8.88 4.04
CA TYR A 190 14.81 10.15 4.59
C TYR A 190 14.43 10.07 6.07
N ILE A 191 13.86 8.95 6.52
CA ILE A 191 13.42 8.74 7.90
C ILE A 191 13.65 7.28 8.30
N TYR A 192 14.11 7.03 9.53
CA TYR A 192 14.34 5.66 9.99
C TYR A 192 13.03 4.95 10.35
N ILE A 193 12.54 4.10 9.43
CA ILE A 193 11.38 3.21 9.54
C ILE A 193 11.83 1.76 9.29
N PRO A 194 12.16 0.99 10.34
CA PRO A 194 12.53 -0.40 10.15
C PRO A 194 11.35 -1.24 9.65
N TYR A 195 11.62 -2.12 8.68
CA TYR A 195 10.61 -2.97 8.05
C TYR A 195 9.76 -3.75 9.06
N LYS A 196 10.40 -4.41 10.04
CA LYS A 196 9.70 -5.21 11.05
C LYS A 196 8.80 -4.35 11.94
N SER A 197 9.32 -3.21 12.42
CA SER A 197 8.58 -2.28 13.27
C SER A 197 7.34 -1.72 12.57
N PHE A 198 7.49 -1.36 11.29
CA PHE A 198 6.38 -0.83 10.50
C PHE A 198 5.35 -1.91 10.15
N THR A 199 5.80 -3.11 9.76
CA THR A 199 4.92 -4.25 9.49
C THR A 199 4.11 -4.65 10.73
N LEU A 200 4.78 -4.67 11.89
CA LEU A 200 4.13 -4.92 13.18
C LEU A 200 3.07 -3.84 13.51
N PHE A 201 3.38 -2.56 13.27
CA PHE A 201 2.42 -1.47 13.46
C PHE A 201 1.20 -1.60 12.53
N LEU A 202 1.40 -1.91 11.25
CA LEU A 202 0.30 -2.07 10.29
C LEU A 202 -0.60 -3.27 10.64
N THR A 203 0.00 -4.40 11.03
CA THR A 203 -0.74 -5.60 11.43
C THR A 203 -1.48 -5.40 12.75
N GLU A 204 -0.88 -4.71 13.74
CA GLU A 204 -1.57 -4.27 14.97
C GLU A 204 -2.77 -3.37 14.66
N THR A 205 -2.65 -2.47 13.67
CA THR A 205 -3.75 -1.61 13.24
C THR A 205 -4.94 -2.43 12.75
N LEU A 206 -4.68 -3.53 12.03
CA LEU A 206 -5.66 -4.52 11.59
C LEU A 206 -6.11 -5.51 12.68
N ASN A 207 -5.67 -5.33 13.92
CA ASN A 207 -5.93 -6.20 15.07
C ASN A 207 -5.38 -7.62 14.90
N LEU A 208 -4.25 -7.77 14.20
CA LEU A 208 -3.52 -9.02 14.09
C LEU A 208 -2.37 -9.02 15.10
N ASN A 209 -2.35 -10.04 15.95
CA ASN A 209 -1.26 -10.26 16.89
C ASN A 209 -0.10 -10.99 16.18
N MET A 210 1.10 -10.41 16.20
CA MET A 210 2.29 -10.95 15.50
C MET A 210 3.43 -11.25 16.50
N PRO A 211 3.27 -12.26 17.38
CA PRO A 211 4.20 -12.52 18.48
C PRO A 211 5.61 -12.93 18.02
N ASN A 212 5.75 -13.67 16.92
CA ASN A 212 7.06 -14.09 16.43
C ASN A 212 7.81 -12.90 15.81
N LEU A 213 7.12 -12.03 15.07
CA LEU A 213 7.68 -10.79 14.54
C LEU A 213 8.12 -9.86 15.67
N TYR A 214 7.27 -9.68 16.69
CA TYR A 214 7.61 -8.88 17.87
C TYR A 214 8.87 -9.42 18.58
N ALA A 215 8.96 -10.73 18.80
CA ALA A 215 10.11 -11.36 19.43
C ALA A 215 11.40 -11.26 18.58
N SER A 216 11.26 -11.09 17.26
CA SER A 216 12.39 -10.96 16.33
C SER A 216 12.95 -9.53 16.18
N LEU A 217 12.37 -8.55 16.87
CA LEU A 217 12.85 -7.17 16.83
C LEU A 217 14.19 -7.05 17.57
N SER A 218 15.15 -6.37 16.94
CA SER A 218 16.30 -5.82 17.64
C SER A 218 15.88 -4.70 18.59
N TYR A 219 16.76 -4.32 19.52
CA TYR A 219 16.48 -3.25 20.46
C TYR A 219 16.19 -1.91 19.77
N ALA A 220 16.92 -1.58 18.69
CA ALA A 220 16.68 -0.37 17.89
C ALA A 220 15.32 -0.41 17.17
N GLU A 221 14.95 -1.56 16.59
CA GLU A 221 13.64 -1.76 15.96
C GLU A 221 12.50 -1.66 16.98
N TRP A 222 12.70 -2.20 18.18
CA TRP A 222 11.74 -2.08 19.28
C TRP A 222 11.55 -0.62 19.72
N ILE A 223 12.64 0.14 19.91
CA ILE A 223 12.54 1.58 20.20
C ILE A 223 11.77 2.30 19.09
N ALA A 224 12.10 2.04 17.82
CA ALA A 224 11.42 2.66 16.69
C ALA A 224 9.92 2.34 16.71
N TYR A 225 9.54 1.09 16.97
CA TYR A 225 8.15 0.67 17.10
C TYR A 225 7.39 1.43 18.19
N ILE A 226 7.97 1.52 19.40
CA ILE A 226 7.37 2.27 20.51
C ILE A 226 7.26 3.76 20.17
N ALA A 227 8.29 4.33 19.54
CA ALA A 227 8.29 5.73 19.12
C ALA A 227 7.21 6.02 18.08
N PHE A 228 7.06 5.17 17.05
CA PHE A 228 5.99 5.31 16.04
C PHE A 228 4.61 5.21 16.67
N ARG A 229 4.40 4.20 17.52
CA ARG A 229 3.13 4.02 18.22
C ARG A 229 2.80 5.24 19.09
N PHE A 230 3.77 5.75 19.85
CA PHE A 230 3.58 6.94 20.67
C PHE A 230 3.27 8.19 19.82
N LEU A 231 4.04 8.39 18.74
CA LEU A 231 3.83 9.51 17.82
C LEU A 231 2.42 9.50 17.25
N LEU A 232 2.02 8.37 16.64
CA LEU A 232 0.76 8.24 15.93
C LEU A 232 -0.44 8.20 16.88
N HIS A 233 -0.39 7.45 17.97
CA HIS A 233 -1.56 7.31 18.87
C HIS A 233 -1.74 8.50 19.83
N HIS A 234 -0.67 9.22 20.17
CA HIS A 234 -0.69 10.23 21.22
C HIS A 234 -0.17 11.59 20.76
N ALA A 235 1.07 11.67 20.26
CA ALA A 235 1.70 12.97 20.02
C ALA A 235 1.02 13.77 18.89
N LEU A 236 0.52 13.10 17.84
CA LEU A 236 -0.23 13.76 16.77
C LEU A 236 -1.61 14.30 17.19
N LYS A 237 -2.03 14.13 18.45
CA LYS A 237 -3.19 14.87 18.98
C LYS A 237 -2.89 16.36 19.12
N PHE A 238 -1.62 16.74 19.27
CA PHE A 238 -1.22 18.13 19.44
C PHE A 238 -0.99 18.79 18.08
N SER A 239 -1.64 19.93 17.83
CA SER A 239 -1.56 20.67 16.56
C SER A 239 -0.14 21.12 16.22
N SER A 240 0.65 21.50 17.21
CA SER A 240 2.06 21.87 17.04
C SER A 240 2.90 20.70 16.52
N VAL A 241 2.72 19.50 17.09
CA VAL A 241 3.41 18.27 16.64
C VAL A 241 2.97 17.92 15.23
N ARG A 242 1.66 17.95 14.93
CA ARG A 242 1.15 17.73 13.56
C ARG A 242 1.76 18.69 12.56
N SER A 243 1.80 19.99 12.88
CA SER A 243 2.38 21.00 11.98
C SER A 243 3.86 20.74 11.72
N PHE A 244 4.62 20.35 12.76
CA PHE A 244 6.02 19.99 12.62
C PHE A 244 6.22 18.75 11.74
N VAL A 245 5.48 17.67 12.01
CA VAL A 245 5.56 16.43 11.24
C VAL A 245 5.16 16.66 9.79
N ASN A 246 4.08 17.40 9.53
CA ASN A 246 3.67 17.75 8.16
C ASN A 246 4.76 18.51 7.42
N LYS A 247 5.39 19.51 8.05
CA LYS A 247 6.52 20.24 7.45
C LYS A 247 7.71 19.32 7.15
N LEU A 248 8.02 18.38 8.05
CA LEU A 248 9.07 17.40 7.83
C LEU A 248 8.74 16.50 6.63
N MET A 249 7.52 15.97 6.56
CA MET A 249 7.05 15.14 5.45
C MET A 249 7.10 15.90 4.12
N CYS A 250 6.61 17.13 4.05
CA CYS A 250 6.70 17.97 2.84
C CYS A 250 8.16 18.14 2.38
N LYS A 251 9.08 18.46 3.30
CA LYS A 251 10.51 18.58 2.96
C LYS A 251 11.11 17.28 2.43
N MET A 252 10.70 16.13 2.96
CA MET A 252 11.17 14.83 2.48
C MET A 252 10.65 14.55 1.06
N LEU A 253 9.39 14.88 0.77
CA LEU A 253 8.83 14.75 -0.58
C LEU A 253 9.50 15.70 -1.57
N GLU A 254 9.72 16.96 -1.19
CA GLU A 254 10.46 17.93 -1.99
C GLU A 254 11.90 17.45 -2.27
N ALA A 255 12.59 16.90 -1.27
CA ALA A 255 13.92 16.34 -1.47
C ALA A 255 13.91 15.13 -2.41
N ALA A 256 12.86 14.29 -2.36
CA ALA A 256 12.69 13.16 -3.26
C ALA A 256 12.37 13.59 -4.71
N LEU A 257 11.60 14.66 -4.89
CA LEU A 257 11.28 15.21 -6.21
C LEU A 257 12.48 15.89 -6.87
N ASN A 258 13.41 16.43 -6.08
CA ASN A 258 14.56 17.19 -6.56
C ASN A 258 15.90 16.40 -6.43
N ILE A 259 15.85 15.07 -6.42
CA ILE A 259 17.07 14.24 -6.45
C ILE A 259 17.82 14.49 -7.75
N ASP A 260 19.08 14.92 -7.64
CA ASP A 260 19.97 15.07 -8.80
C ASP A 260 20.57 13.71 -9.25
N SER A 261 21.15 13.69 -10.45
CA SER A 261 21.71 12.46 -11.05
C SER A 261 22.84 11.85 -10.22
N LYS A 262 23.65 12.67 -9.53
CA LYS A 262 24.74 12.19 -8.68
C LYS A 262 24.16 11.50 -7.45
N LYS A 263 23.17 12.10 -6.80
CA LYS A 263 22.52 11.54 -5.64
C LYS A 263 21.74 10.28 -5.99
N LEU A 264 21.10 10.25 -7.15
CA LEU A 264 20.45 9.05 -7.67
C LEU A 264 21.46 7.90 -7.86
N ALA A 265 22.63 8.19 -8.43
CA ALA A 265 23.70 7.19 -8.58
C ALA A 265 24.21 6.68 -7.22
N GLU A 266 24.40 7.56 -6.23
CA GLU A 266 24.76 7.16 -4.87
C GLU A 266 23.71 6.22 -4.24
N LEU A 267 22.41 6.54 -4.38
CA LEU A 267 21.33 5.72 -3.86
C LEU A 267 21.24 4.37 -4.60
N HIS A 268 21.49 4.37 -5.91
CA HIS A 268 21.55 3.14 -6.71
C HIS A 268 22.67 2.22 -6.24
N GLU A 269 23.88 2.74 -6.05
CA GLU A 269 25.02 1.96 -5.53
C GLU A 269 24.80 1.48 -4.10
N LYS A 270 24.07 2.25 -3.27
CA LYS A 270 23.64 1.78 -1.95
C LYS A 270 22.66 0.61 -2.06
N SER A 271 21.68 0.71 -2.95
CA SER A 271 20.68 -0.34 -3.19
C SER A 271 21.32 -1.64 -3.68
N LYS A 272 22.34 -1.57 -4.54
CA LYS A 272 23.09 -2.73 -5.05
C LYS A 272 23.73 -3.60 -3.97
N ARG A 273 24.01 -3.04 -2.80
CA ARG A 273 24.55 -3.79 -1.65
C ARG A 273 23.52 -4.72 -1.02
N GLN A 274 22.24 -4.48 -1.27
CA GLN A 274 21.12 -5.21 -0.66
C GLN A 274 20.33 -6.01 -1.72
N LEU A 275 20.31 -5.54 -2.96
CA LEU A 275 19.50 -6.07 -4.06
C LEU A 275 20.34 -6.18 -5.34
N SER A 276 20.18 -7.26 -6.09
CA SER A 276 20.65 -7.31 -7.48
C SER A 276 19.81 -6.37 -8.34
N ASP A 277 20.42 -5.80 -9.39
CA ASP A 277 19.68 -5.02 -10.37
C ASP A 277 18.56 -5.88 -10.97
N PHE A 278 17.35 -5.34 -10.97
CA PHE A 278 16.17 -6.00 -11.53
C PHE A 278 15.86 -5.38 -12.89
N ASP A 279 16.25 -6.07 -13.96
CA ASP A 279 15.86 -5.69 -15.31
C ASP A 279 14.44 -6.19 -15.60
N ILE A 280 13.51 -5.25 -15.72
CA ILE A 280 12.18 -5.54 -16.22
C ILE A 280 12.28 -5.69 -17.75
N ASN A 281 12.60 -6.90 -18.20
CA ASN A 281 12.39 -7.30 -19.59
C ASN A 281 10.89 -7.65 -19.80
N LEU A 282 9.99 -6.67 -19.61
CA LEU A 282 8.55 -6.74 -19.92
C LEU A 282 8.17 -5.75 -21.02
#